data_AF-M1ZZN7-F1
#
_entry.id   AF-M1ZZN7-F1
#
_cell.length_a   1.000
_cell.length_b   1.000
_cell.length_c   1.000
_cell.angle_alpha   90.00
_cell.angle_beta   90.00
_cell.angle_gamma   90.00
#
_symmetry.space_group_name_H-M   'P 1'
#
loop_
_entity.id
_entity.type
_entity.pdbx_description
1 polymer ?
#
loop_
_entity_poly.entity_id
_entity_poly.type
_entity_poly.pdbx_seq_one_letter_code
_entity_poly.pdbx_strand_id
1 'polypeptide(L)' 'KRIIIANCSDCSNTVMGIAPKMKLPVYHQTDHVLRTVDYKLTRRLPKEKLHK' A
#
# COMPACT_ATOMS: atom_id res chain seq x y z
N LYS A 1 1.58 17.52 1.42
CA LYS A 1 0.29 16.92 1.00
C LYS A 1 0.43 15.40 1.03
N ARG A 2 -0.50 14.65 1.62
CA ARG A 2 -0.45 13.16 1.72
C ARG A 2 -1.69 12.58 1.05
N ILE A 3 -1.54 11.42 0.40
CA ILE A 3 -2.63 10.73 -0.29
C ILE A 3 -3.04 9.52 0.56
N ILE A 4 -4.35 9.36 0.76
CA ILE A 4 -4.93 8.19 1.41
C ILE A 4 -5.45 7.26 0.31
N ILE A 5 -5.18 5.97 0.43
CA ILE A 5 -5.66 4.92 -0.48
C ILE A 5 -6.39 3.83 0.30
N ALA A 6 -7.46 3.29 -0.30
CA ALA A 6 -8.31 2.24 0.28
C ALA A 6 -8.88 1.33 -0.82
N ASN A 7 -8.06 1.03 -1.82
CA ASN A 7 -8.47 0.29 -3.01
C ASN A 7 -8.10 -1.20 -2.88
N CYS A 8 -8.50 -1.99 -3.87
CA CYS A 8 -8.09 -3.39 -3.96
C CYS A 8 -6.56 -3.55 -4.07
N SER A 9 -6.12 -4.79 -3.88
CA SER A 9 -4.75 -5.26 -4.01
C SER A 9 -4.00 -4.75 -5.25
N ASP A 10 -4.62 -4.83 -6.43
CA ASP A 10 -3.98 -4.45 -7.71
C ASP A 10 -3.85 -2.93 -7.87
N CYS A 11 -4.88 -2.19 -7.46
CA CYS A 11 -4.85 -0.73 -7.43
C CYS A 11 -3.79 -0.24 -6.44
N SER A 12 -3.69 -0.87 -5.27
CA SER A 12 -2.70 -0.54 -4.25
C SER A 12 -1.28 -0.80 -4.75
N ASN A 13 -1.02 -1.91 -5.43
CA ASN A 13 0.28 -2.18 -6.06
C ASN A 13 0.66 -1.11 -7.10
N THR A 14 -0.31 -0.68 -7.91
CA THR A 14 -0.10 0.39 -8.91
C THR A 14 0.29 1.70 -8.23
N VAL A 15 -0.48 2.18 -7.26
CA VAL A 15 -0.19 3.45 -6.57
C VAL A 15 1.12 3.39 -5.79
N MET A 16 1.37 2.29 -5.08
CA MET A 16 2.59 2.07 -4.30
C MET A 16 3.85 1.84 -5.17
N GLY A 17 3.67 1.55 -6.46
CA GLY A 17 4.75 1.52 -7.46
C GLY A 17 5.10 2.90 -8.02
N ILE A 18 4.10 3.76 -8.21
CA ILE A 18 4.25 5.09 -8.83
C ILE A 18 4.62 6.16 -7.81
N ALA A 19 3.93 6.21 -6.67
CA ALA A 19 4.07 7.29 -5.69
C ALA A 19 5.50 7.51 -5.16
N PRO A 20 6.33 6.47 -4.91
CA PRO A 20 7.72 6.68 -4.53
C PRO A 20 8.56 7.40 -5.60
N LYS A 21 8.28 7.15 -6.89
CA LYS A 21 8.97 7.82 -8.01
C LYS A 21 8.62 9.32 -8.05
N MET A 22 7.39 9.65 -7.65
CA MET A 22 6.91 11.03 -7.56
C MET A 22 7.21 11.69 -6.20
N LYS A 23 7.93 11.01 -5.29
CA LYS A 23 8.21 11.46 -3.92
C LYS A 23 6.94 11.85 -3.14
N LEU A 24 5.83 11.17 -3.43
CA LEU A 24 4.54 11.41 -2.78
C LEU A 24 4.35 10.46 -1.59
N PRO A 25 4.05 10.98 -0.39
CA PRO A 25 3.73 10.14 0.76
C PRO A 25 2.31 9.55 0.64
N VAL A 26 2.22 8.22 0.72
CA VAL A 26 0.96 7.46 0.60
C VAL A 26 0.68 6.67 1.87
N TYR A 27 -0.55 6.78 2.35
CA TYR A 27 -1.08 6.02 3.47
C TYR A 27 -2.18 5.08 3.00
N HIS A 28 -2.06 3.79 3.31
CA HIS A 28 -3.15 2.85 3.08
C HIS A 28 -4.08 2.82 4.29
N GLN A 29 -5.39 2.62 4.10
CA GLN A 29 -6.35 2.56 5.20
C GLN A 29 -5.98 1.49 6.24
N THR A 30 -5.42 0.36 5.81
CA THR A 30 -4.94 -0.70 6.70
C THR A 30 -3.66 -0.34 7.44
N ASP A 31 -2.89 0.69 7.00
CA ASP A 31 -1.66 1.08 7.69
C ASP A 31 -1.92 1.45 9.15
N HIS A 32 -3.07 2.06 9.42
CA HIS A 32 -3.46 2.41 10.79
C HIS A 32 -3.59 1.14 11.65
N VAL A 33 -4.39 0.19 11.20
CA VAL A 33 -4.63 -1.06 11.94
C VAL A 33 -3.33 -1.84 12.12
N LEU A 34 -2.53 -1.99 11.06
CA LEU A 34 -1.27 -2.73 11.10
C LEU A 34 -0.26 -2.07 12.05
N ARG A 35 -0.20 -0.74 12.13
CA ARG A 35 0.64 -0.04 13.11
C ARG A 35 0.14 -0.24 14.54
N THR A 36 -1.17 -0.24 14.76
CA THR A 36 -1.75 -0.43 16.10
C THR A 36 -1.38 -1.80 16.69
N VAL A 37 -1.31 -2.83 15.85
CA VAL A 37 -0.95 -4.19 16.28
C VAL A 37 0.54 -4.52 16.10
N ASP A 38 1.38 -3.52 15.87
CA ASP A 38 2.83 -3.66 15.59
C ASP A 38 3.14 -4.70 14.50
N TYR A 39 2.33 -4.72 13.46
CA TYR A 39 2.47 -5.63 12.33
C TYR A 39 3.10 -4.94 11.12
N LYS A 40 3.83 -5.74 10.33
CA LYS A 40 4.54 -5.24 9.15
C LYS A 40 3.57 -4.62 8.14
N LEU A 41 3.83 -3.36 7.76
CA LEU A 41 3.07 -2.66 6.74
C LEU A 41 3.20 -3.34 5.38
N THR A 42 2.06 -3.78 4.84
CA THR A 42 2.01 -4.38 3.51
C THR A 42 1.97 -3.27 2.46
N ARG A 43 3.11 -2.97 1.86
CA ARG A 43 3.24 -1.92 0.83
C ARG A 43 3.15 -2.43 -0.60
N ARG A 44 3.41 -3.72 -0.82
CA ARG A 44 3.30 -4.41 -2.11
C ARG A 44 2.93 -5.86 -1.85
N LEU A 45 2.07 -6.40 -2.70
CA LEU A 45 1.78 -7.84 -2.69
C LEU A 45 2.83 -8.56 -3.54
N PRO A 46 3.31 -9.74 -3.09
CA PRO A 46 4.20 -10.58 -3.89
C PRO A 46 3.49 -10.96 -5.19
N LYS A 47 4.18 -10.86 -6.34
CA LYS A 47 3.63 -11.24 -7.65
C LYS A 47 3.14 -12.70 -7.69
N GLU A 48 3.75 -13.56 -6.88
CA GLU A 48 3.39 -14.97 -6.68
C GLU A 48 1.96 -15.18 -6.17
N LYS A 49 1.36 -14.16 -5.52
CA LYS A 49 0.01 -14.21 -4.96
C LYS A 49 -1.03 -13.47 -5.81
N LEU A 50 -0.62 -12.90 -6.95
CA LEU A 50 -1.50 -12.07 -7.79
C LEU A 50 -2.33 -12.87 -8.82
N HIS A 51 -1.99 -14.13 -9.05
CA HIS A 51 -2.60 -14.97 -10.10
C HIS A 51 -2.99 -16.37 -9.58
N LYS A 52 -3.28 -16.49 -8.28
CA LYS A 52 -3.89 -17.70 -7.74
C LYS A 52 -5.41 -17.57 -7.75
#